data_AF-A0A5C3ELK3-F1
#
_entry.id   AF-A0A5C3ELK3-F1
#
_cell.length_a   1.000
_cell.length_b   1.000
_cell.length_c   1.000
_cell.angle_alpha   90.00
_cell.angle_beta   90.00
_cell.angle_gamma   90.00
#
_symmetry.space_group_name_H-M   'P 1'
#
loop_
_entity.id
_entity.type
_entity.pdbx_description
1 polymer ?
#
loop_
_entity_poly.entity_id
_entity_poly.type
_entity_poly.pdbx_seq_one_letter_code
_entity_poly.pdbx_strand_id
1 'polypeptide(L)'
;MLPGSKDPSLERKRKAKNPRKSVPSAIRKVWIRICLFYFLGTFMIGLVCSSNAPELTQGHKTAARSPFVVAIRNAGIWVLPSIINAALVTSAVSAASSDLFTSSRALYSLAIGGSAPRIFARTTKRGLPYIAVAVSVAFSFLSYMSVRNGASTVFGYFANMTSIAGMVTWFCIGVMYIRFHTAMKVQGMSRDVLPYRAWLQPFCGWWTVCTTFIVMLFSGWPIFLKGNWSTSDFITNYIPIPFFIILYLGNWYYNRNNGAHVPISEVDLTTGLREIIEAEEPEEKPTTISGKVWAFIS
;
A
#
# COMPACT_ATOMS: atom_id res chain seq x y z
N MET A 1 21.56 5.21 -13.42
CA MET A 1 22.94 4.91 -13.02
C MET A 1 23.76 6.18 -13.21
N LEU A 2 24.35 6.72 -12.13
CA LEU A 2 25.29 7.84 -12.21
C LEU A 2 26.71 7.30 -11.98
N PRO A 3 27.71 7.74 -12.77
CA PRO A 3 29.11 7.52 -12.45
C PRO A 3 29.58 8.62 -11.48
N GLY A 4 30.17 8.24 -10.34
CA GLY A 4 30.87 9.19 -9.46
C GLY A 4 30.50 9.15 -7.97
N SER A 5 30.74 7.99 -7.33
CA SER A 5 30.99 7.70 -5.90
C SER A 5 30.33 6.37 -5.54
N LYS A 6 30.92 5.29 -6.06
CA LYS A 6 30.57 3.91 -5.72
C LYS A 6 31.13 3.62 -4.33
N ASP A 7 30.49 4.13 -3.29
CA ASP A 7 30.59 3.47 -1.99
C ASP A 7 29.39 2.51 -1.86
N PRO A 8 29.56 1.22 -2.24
CA PRO A 8 28.51 0.23 -2.06
C PRO A 8 28.07 0.11 -0.60
N SER A 9 28.85 0.58 0.38
CA SER A 9 28.45 0.61 1.79
C SER A 9 27.33 1.61 2.08
N LEU A 10 27.29 2.76 1.39
CA LEU A 10 26.26 3.79 1.56
C LEU A 10 24.93 3.40 0.91
N GLU A 11 24.96 2.73 -0.24
CA GLU A 11 23.76 2.13 -0.83
C GLU A 11 23.24 0.94 0.01
N ARG A 12 24.14 0.14 0.59
CA ARG A 12 23.77 -0.94 1.52
C ARG A 12 23.14 -0.42 2.80
N LYS A 13 23.65 0.67 3.39
CA LYS A 13 23.08 1.32 4.58
C LYS A 13 21.67 1.87 4.35
N ARG A 14 21.32 2.24 3.11
CA ARG A 14 19.98 2.74 2.73
C ARG A 14 18.94 1.64 2.53
N LYS A 15 19.36 0.41 2.25
CA LYS A 15 18.48 -0.75 2.11
C LYS A 15 18.39 -1.45 3.47
N ALA A 16 17.22 -2.01 3.80
CA ALA A 16 17.01 -2.68 5.08
C ALA A 16 18.15 -3.69 5.35
N LYS A 17 18.82 -3.55 6.51
CA LYS A 17 19.88 -4.47 6.96
C LYS A 17 19.26 -5.88 6.98
N ASN A 18 19.73 -6.78 6.12
CA ASN A 18 19.20 -8.12 5.88
C ASN A 18 17.67 -8.21 5.63
N PRO A 19 17.19 -8.00 4.39
CA PRO A 19 15.77 -8.07 4.07
C PRO A 19 15.14 -9.45 4.35
N ARG A 20 15.92 -10.54 4.21
CA ARG A 20 15.46 -11.91 4.49
C ARG A 20 15.09 -12.16 5.95
N LYS A 21 15.60 -11.36 6.89
CA LYS A 21 15.29 -11.45 8.33
C LYS A 21 14.42 -10.29 8.83
N SER A 22 14.69 -9.08 8.36
CA SER A 22 13.93 -7.88 8.77
C SER A 22 12.48 -7.92 8.27
N VAL A 23 12.22 -8.40 7.05
CA VAL A 23 10.85 -8.47 6.51
C VAL A 23 9.98 -9.46 7.30
N PRO A 24 10.38 -10.73 7.54
CA PRO A 24 9.55 -11.65 8.33
C PRO A 24 9.35 -11.21 9.78
N SER A 25 10.39 -10.62 10.40
CA SER A 25 10.31 -10.05 11.75
C SER A 25 9.30 -8.90 11.82
N ALA A 26 9.37 -7.97 10.87
CA ALA A 26 8.44 -6.86 10.76
C ALA A 26 6.99 -7.35 10.57
N ILE A 27 6.75 -8.32 9.68
CA ILE A 27 5.40 -8.88 9.45
C ILE A 27 4.78 -9.40 10.77
N ARG A 28 5.53 -10.14 11.58
CA ARG A 28 5.03 -10.69 12.86
C ARG A 28 4.71 -9.58 13.87
N LYS A 29 5.53 -8.54 13.94
CA LYS A 29 5.36 -7.41 14.86
C LYS A 29 4.20 -6.50 14.45
N VAL A 30 4.07 -6.22 13.15
CA VAL A 30 3.04 -5.33 12.60
C VAL A 30 1.64 -5.85 12.92
N TRP A 31 1.39 -7.16 12.83
CA TRP A 31 0.12 -7.76 13.21
C TRP A 31 -0.29 -7.41 14.65
N ILE A 32 0.63 -7.58 15.62
CA ILE A 32 0.35 -7.29 17.03
C ILE A 32 0.06 -5.80 17.22
N ARG A 33 0.82 -4.93 16.54
CA ARG A 33 0.61 -3.47 16.60
C ARG A 33 -0.75 -3.08 16.02
N ILE A 34 -1.14 -3.63 14.88
CA ILE A 34 -2.46 -3.37 14.29
C ILE A 34 -3.53 -3.84 15.27
N CYS A 35 -3.43 -5.06 15.79
CA CYS A 35 -4.43 -5.58 16.72
C CYS A 35 -4.55 -4.72 17.98
N LEU A 36 -3.42 -4.40 18.61
CA LEU A 36 -3.38 -3.62 19.83
C LEU A 36 -3.86 -2.19 19.57
N PHE A 37 -3.26 -1.44 18.65
CA PHE A 37 -3.60 -0.03 18.50
C PHE A 37 -4.96 0.21 17.82
N TYR A 38 -5.35 -0.62 16.84
CA TYR A 38 -6.62 -0.40 16.13
C TYR A 38 -7.81 -0.99 16.87
N PHE A 39 -7.75 -2.24 17.34
CA PHE A 39 -8.88 -2.81 18.09
C PHE A 39 -9.01 -2.20 19.48
N LEU A 40 -7.92 -2.07 20.25
CA LEU A 40 -8.01 -1.47 21.58
C LEU A 40 -8.40 0.01 21.47
N GLY A 41 -7.80 0.75 20.52
CA GLY A 41 -8.14 2.15 20.31
C GLY A 41 -9.62 2.34 19.95
N THR A 42 -10.12 1.57 18.98
CA THR A 42 -11.53 1.64 18.58
C THR A 42 -12.47 1.16 19.69
N PHE A 43 -12.09 0.13 20.43
CA PHE A 43 -12.85 -0.36 21.58
C PHE A 43 -12.96 0.70 22.68
N MET A 44 -11.85 1.35 23.04
CA MET A 44 -11.84 2.42 24.04
C MET A 44 -12.69 3.61 23.60
N ILE A 45 -12.61 4.02 22.33
CA ILE A 45 -13.52 5.04 21.79
C ILE A 45 -14.97 4.60 21.90
N GLY A 46 -15.28 3.35 21.56
CA GLY A 46 -16.64 2.82 21.64
C GLY A 46 -17.22 2.85 23.05
N LEU A 47 -16.37 2.76 24.08
CA LEU A 47 -16.78 2.91 25.48
C LEU A 47 -16.99 4.39 25.89
N VAL A 48 -16.21 5.31 25.32
CA VAL A 48 -16.22 6.74 25.72
C VAL A 48 -17.22 7.56 24.91
N CYS A 49 -17.47 7.20 23.66
CA CYS A 49 -18.33 7.94 22.74
C CYS A 49 -19.56 7.11 22.38
N SER A 50 -20.75 7.63 22.71
CA SER A 50 -22.00 7.04 22.26
C SER A 50 -22.07 6.98 20.74
N SER A 51 -22.49 5.84 20.19
CA SER A 51 -22.73 5.67 18.75
C SER A 51 -23.76 6.64 18.19
N ASN A 52 -24.62 7.17 19.06
CA ASN A 52 -25.73 8.06 18.70
C ASN A 52 -25.39 9.54 18.90
N ALA A 53 -24.15 9.88 19.26
CA ALA A 53 -23.75 11.26 19.48
C ALA A 53 -24.10 12.12 18.23
N PRO A 54 -24.83 13.25 18.38
CA PRO A 54 -25.25 14.10 17.25
C PRO A 54 -24.06 14.57 16.39
N GLU A 55 -22.91 14.73 17.04
CA GLU A 55 -21.64 15.12 16.44
C GLU A 55 -21.08 14.05 15.47
N LEU A 56 -21.47 12.78 15.64
CA LEU A 56 -21.15 11.67 14.74
C LEU A 56 -22.23 11.43 13.68
N THR A 57 -23.51 11.67 14.01
CA THR A 57 -24.67 11.22 13.22
C THR A 57 -25.29 12.28 12.32
N GLN A 58 -25.14 13.58 12.60
CA GLN A 58 -25.83 14.65 11.87
C GLN A 58 -24.86 15.57 11.10
N GLY A 59 -24.65 15.33 9.79
CA GLY A 59 -23.98 16.26 8.86
C GLY A 59 -22.76 15.72 8.08
N HIS A 60 -22.18 16.55 7.21
CA HIS A 60 -21.09 16.18 6.28
C HIS A 60 -19.80 15.71 6.99
N LYS A 61 -19.25 14.56 6.55
CA LYS A 61 -18.12 13.83 7.14
C LYS A 61 -16.80 14.59 7.01
N THR A 62 -16.44 15.41 8.00
CA THR A 62 -15.17 16.16 8.03
C THR A 62 -14.24 15.60 9.11
N ALA A 63 -12.92 15.70 8.93
CA ALA A 63 -11.90 15.22 9.89
C ALA A 63 -12.08 15.78 11.32
N ALA A 64 -12.70 16.96 11.46
CA ALA A 64 -13.01 17.60 12.73
C ALA A 64 -14.02 16.84 13.62
N ARG A 65 -14.68 15.79 13.12
CA ARG A 65 -15.62 14.92 13.85
C ARG A 65 -15.08 13.50 14.08
N SER A 66 -13.75 13.33 14.04
CA SER A 66 -13.13 12.06 14.46
C SER A 66 -13.62 11.66 15.86
N PRO A 67 -14.03 10.40 16.09
CA PRO A 67 -14.47 9.95 17.41
C PRO A 67 -13.46 10.22 18.52
N PHE A 68 -12.15 10.21 18.21
CA PHE A 68 -11.09 10.61 19.14
C PHE A 68 -11.20 12.08 19.55
N VAL A 69 -11.48 12.98 18.60
CA VAL A 69 -11.63 14.41 18.86
C VAL A 69 -12.92 14.68 19.63
N VAL A 70 -14.00 13.97 19.31
CA VAL A 70 -15.29 14.07 20.02
C VAL A 70 -15.16 13.59 21.47
N ALA A 71 -14.54 12.44 21.71
CA ALA A 71 -14.30 11.92 23.06
C ALA A 71 -13.53 12.93 23.94
N ILE A 72 -12.55 13.61 23.36
CA ILE A 72 -11.72 14.59 24.07
C ILE A 72 -12.44 15.90 24.32
N ARG A 73 -13.31 16.33 23.39
CA ARG A 73 -14.20 17.47 23.61
C ARG A 73 -15.20 17.18 24.73
N ASN A 74 -15.78 15.98 24.74
CA ASN A 74 -16.68 15.53 25.81
C ASN A 74 -15.96 15.44 27.17
N ALA A 75 -14.66 15.14 27.17
CA ALA A 75 -13.82 15.16 28.37
C ALA A 75 -13.45 16.58 28.86
N GLY A 76 -13.86 17.65 28.14
CA GLY A 76 -13.65 19.05 28.55
C GLY A 76 -12.23 19.60 28.36
N ILE A 77 -11.33 18.90 27.65
CA ILE A 77 -9.95 19.33 27.48
C ILE A 77 -9.82 20.21 26.23
N TRP A 78 -9.72 21.53 26.40
CA TRP A 78 -9.86 22.51 25.30
C TRP A 78 -8.72 22.55 24.25
N VAL A 79 -7.49 22.15 24.62
CA VAL A 79 -6.27 22.33 23.82
C VAL A 79 -5.94 21.06 23.04
N LEU A 80 -6.32 19.92 23.60
CA LEU A 80 -6.01 18.61 23.06
C LEU A 80 -6.62 18.35 21.67
N PRO A 81 -7.83 18.85 21.32
CA PRO A 81 -8.35 18.78 19.95
C PRO A 81 -7.45 19.45 18.90
N SER A 82 -6.87 20.61 19.22
CA SER A 82 -5.98 21.33 18.30
C SER A 82 -4.65 20.60 18.11
N ILE A 83 -4.10 20.03 19.18
CA ILE A 83 -2.88 19.19 19.11
C ILE A 83 -3.12 17.97 18.23
N ILE A 84 -4.26 17.28 18.40
CA ILE A 84 -4.59 16.10 17.62
C ILE A 84 -4.80 16.46 16.15
N ASN A 85 -5.50 17.55 15.85
CA ASN A 85 -5.66 18.01 14.48
C ASN A 85 -4.31 18.36 13.84
N ALA A 86 -3.41 19.03 14.57
CA ALA A 86 -2.05 19.29 14.09
C ALA A 86 -1.29 17.99 13.80
N ALA A 87 -1.34 17.02 14.73
CA ALA A 87 -0.72 15.71 14.55
C ALA A 87 -1.29 14.94 13.35
N LEU A 88 -2.61 15.00 13.11
CA LEU A 88 -3.26 14.41 11.95
C LEU A 88 -2.77 15.05 10.64
N VAL A 89 -2.67 16.38 10.59
CA VAL A 89 -2.16 17.09 9.40
C VAL A 89 -0.69 16.75 9.14
N THR A 90 0.16 16.78 10.16
CA THR A 90 1.57 16.38 10.02
C THR A 90 1.71 14.94 9.54
N SER A 91 0.90 14.03 10.09
CA SER A 91 0.88 12.62 9.68
C SER A 91 0.42 12.47 8.23
N ALA A 92 -0.62 13.20 7.81
CA ALA A 92 -1.12 13.18 6.45
C ALA A 92 -0.08 13.70 5.44
N VAL A 93 0.64 14.79 5.76
CA VAL A 93 1.72 15.33 4.91
C VAL A 93 2.88 14.34 4.79
N SER A 94 3.24 13.67 5.89
CA SER A 94 4.27 12.63 5.88
C SER A 94 3.88 11.43 5.01
N ALA A 95 2.63 10.96 5.14
CA ALA A 95 2.09 9.87 4.31
C ALA A 95 2.07 10.26 2.83
N ALA A 96 1.51 11.44 2.50
CA ALA A 96 1.45 11.94 1.13
C ALA A 96 2.83 12.08 0.46
N SER A 97 3.83 12.53 1.21
CA SER A 97 5.21 12.62 0.72
C SER A 97 5.81 11.24 0.42
N SER A 98 5.50 10.25 1.27
CA SER A 98 5.95 8.86 1.11
C SER A 98 5.26 8.17 -0.08
N ASP A 99 3.98 8.43 -0.27
CA ASP A 99 3.19 7.90 -1.39
C ASP A 99 3.66 8.51 -2.72
N LEU A 100 3.94 9.82 -2.76
CA LEU A 100 4.48 10.48 -3.95
C LEU A 100 5.87 9.93 -4.35
N PHE A 101 6.70 9.66 -3.35
CA PHE A 101 8.00 9.02 -3.57
C PHE A 101 7.85 7.59 -4.11
N THR A 102 6.91 6.83 -3.57
CA THR A 102 6.66 5.44 -3.96
C THR A 102 6.04 5.35 -5.35
N SER A 103 5.02 6.17 -5.65
CA SER A 103 4.32 6.18 -6.94
C SER A 103 5.26 6.54 -8.10
N SER A 104 6.07 7.59 -7.92
CA SER A 104 7.01 8.05 -8.95
C SER A 104 8.11 7.02 -9.23
N ARG A 105 8.58 6.31 -8.19
CA ARG A 105 9.57 5.23 -8.34
C ARG A 105 8.98 3.96 -8.92
N ALA A 106 7.76 3.60 -8.55
CA ALA A 106 7.05 2.49 -9.17
C ALA A 106 6.92 2.73 -10.69
N LEU A 107 6.44 3.92 -11.08
CA LEU A 107 6.32 4.28 -12.50
C LEU A 107 7.66 4.33 -13.23
N TYR A 108 8.71 4.86 -12.60
CA TYR A 108 10.07 4.80 -13.13
C TYR A 108 10.56 3.36 -13.30
N SER A 109 10.34 2.48 -12.32
CA SER A 109 10.77 1.08 -12.38
C SER A 109 10.08 0.31 -13.50
N LEU A 110 8.79 0.56 -13.72
CA LEU A 110 8.03 0.02 -14.85
C LEU A 110 8.60 0.50 -16.18
N ALA A 111 9.02 1.76 -16.28
CA ALA A 111 9.58 2.32 -17.51
C ALA A 111 10.98 1.75 -17.83
N ILE A 112 11.80 1.51 -16.81
CA ILE A 112 13.09 0.82 -16.97
C ILE A 112 12.87 -0.64 -17.39
N GLY A 113 11.86 -1.31 -16.82
CA GLY A 113 11.47 -2.67 -17.16
C GLY A 113 10.71 -2.81 -18.48
N GLY A 114 10.56 -1.74 -19.27
CA GLY A 114 9.86 -1.77 -20.56
C GLY A 114 8.33 -1.92 -20.48
N SER A 115 7.75 -1.91 -19.28
CA SER A 115 6.30 -2.02 -19.04
C SER A 115 5.58 -0.66 -18.98
N ALA A 116 6.31 0.44 -19.09
CA ALA A 116 5.78 1.79 -19.23
C ALA A 116 6.59 2.61 -20.25
N PRO A 117 6.03 3.70 -20.81
CA PRO A 117 6.74 4.53 -21.79
C PRO A 117 8.09 5.04 -21.26
N ARG A 118 9.14 4.95 -22.10
CA ARG A 118 10.52 5.37 -21.75
C ARG A 118 10.65 6.83 -21.31
N ILE A 119 9.65 7.67 -21.57
CA ILE A 119 9.61 9.05 -21.06
C ILE A 119 9.70 9.09 -19.53
N PHE A 120 9.09 8.13 -18.83
CA PHE A 120 9.12 8.06 -17.37
C PHE A 120 10.47 7.60 -16.79
N ALA A 121 11.36 7.05 -17.63
CA ALA A 121 12.72 6.69 -17.25
C ALA A 121 13.68 7.90 -17.23
N ARG A 122 13.23 9.09 -17.66
CA ARG A 122 14.07 10.30 -17.64
C ARG A 122 14.29 10.77 -16.21
N THR A 123 15.57 10.94 -15.85
CA THR A 123 15.99 11.37 -14.52
C THR A 123 16.83 12.64 -14.59
N THR A 124 16.81 13.44 -13.51
CA THR A 124 17.73 14.57 -13.37
C THR A 124 19.15 14.08 -13.10
N LYS A 125 20.14 15.00 -13.13
CA LYS A 125 21.53 14.72 -12.76
C LYS A 125 21.70 14.10 -11.36
N ARG A 126 20.71 14.24 -10.47
CA ARG A 126 20.68 13.68 -9.11
C ARG A 126 19.86 12.37 -9.02
N GLY A 127 19.42 11.80 -10.14
CA GLY A 127 18.67 10.54 -10.19
C GLY A 127 17.18 10.65 -9.85
N LEU A 128 16.60 11.86 -9.83
CA LEU A 128 15.17 12.05 -9.57
C LEU A 128 14.36 11.85 -10.86
N PRO A 129 13.39 10.92 -10.93
CA PRO A 129 12.55 10.73 -12.11
C PRO A 129 11.49 11.83 -12.22
N TYR A 130 11.90 13.01 -12.66
CA TYR A 130 11.10 14.23 -12.59
C TYR A 130 9.79 14.15 -13.38
N ILE A 131 9.75 13.41 -14.49
CA ILE A 131 8.50 13.22 -15.27
C ILE A 131 7.50 12.36 -14.50
N ALA A 132 7.95 11.27 -13.88
CA ALA A 132 7.09 10.42 -13.06
C ALA A 132 6.58 11.17 -11.81
N VAL A 133 7.42 12.02 -11.23
CA VAL A 133 7.01 12.92 -10.13
C VAL A 133 5.97 13.93 -10.62
N ALA A 134 6.21 14.61 -11.74
CA ALA A 134 5.29 15.62 -12.27
C ALA A 134 3.91 15.03 -12.58
N VAL A 135 3.85 13.83 -13.18
CA VAL A 135 2.58 13.13 -13.40
C VAL A 135 1.90 12.73 -12.10
N SER A 136 2.65 12.25 -11.10
CA SER A 136 2.08 11.92 -9.80
C SER A 136 1.50 13.16 -9.09
N VAL A 137 2.20 14.30 -9.16
CA VAL A 137 1.72 15.58 -8.63
C VAL A 137 0.52 16.11 -9.42
N ALA A 138 0.44 15.88 -10.74
CA ALA A 138 -0.68 16.36 -11.55
C ALA A 138 -2.04 15.85 -11.05
N PHE A 139 -2.11 14.62 -10.52
CA PHE A 139 -3.33 14.09 -9.90
C PHE A 139 -3.75 14.85 -8.64
N SER A 140 -2.81 15.48 -7.91
CA SER A 140 -3.14 16.28 -6.73
C SER A 140 -3.97 17.52 -7.08
N PHE A 141 -3.89 18.03 -8.32
CA PHE A 141 -4.74 19.16 -8.76
C PHE A 141 -6.22 18.81 -8.80
N LEU A 142 -6.59 17.52 -8.87
CA LEU A 142 -7.99 17.10 -8.75
C LEU A 142 -8.57 17.44 -7.36
N SER A 143 -7.75 17.68 -6.35
CA SER A 143 -8.21 18.18 -5.05
C SER A 143 -8.92 19.55 -5.14
N TYR A 144 -8.66 20.33 -6.19
CA TYR A 144 -9.34 21.61 -6.42
C TYR A 144 -10.85 21.46 -6.66
N MET A 145 -11.34 20.25 -6.98
CA MET A 145 -12.77 19.94 -7.01
C MET A 145 -13.47 20.23 -5.68
N SER A 146 -12.72 20.22 -4.57
CA SER A 146 -13.24 20.53 -3.22
C SER A 146 -13.81 21.94 -3.10
N VAL A 147 -13.33 22.90 -3.92
CA VAL A 147 -13.81 24.30 -3.93
C VAL A 147 -15.30 24.37 -4.30
N ARG A 148 -15.76 23.53 -5.22
CA ARG A 148 -17.16 23.52 -5.68
C ARG A 148 -18.02 22.47 -4.98
N ASN A 149 -17.48 21.27 -4.79
CA ASN A 149 -18.27 20.10 -4.37
C ASN A 149 -18.18 19.78 -2.87
N GLY A 150 -17.39 20.56 -2.12
CA GLY A 150 -17.11 20.34 -0.71
C GLY A 150 -15.99 19.31 -0.48
N ALA A 151 -15.13 19.61 0.50
CA ALA A 151 -13.96 18.78 0.80
C ALA A 151 -14.32 17.35 1.25
N SER A 152 -15.40 17.19 2.02
CA SER A 152 -15.87 15.88 2.50
C SER A 152 -16.26 14.96 1.35
N THR A 153 -17.03 15.47 0.39
CA THR A 153 -17.50 14.72 -0.78
C THR A 153 -16.34 14.28 -1.65
N VAL A 154 -15.43 15.21 -1.98
CA VAL A 154 -14.25 14.93 -2.82
C VAL A 154 -13.27 13.97 -2.13
N PHE A 155 -13.10 14.11 -0.81
CA PHE A 155 -12.36 13.13 -0.01
C PHE A 155 -12.99 11.73 -0.13
N GLY A 156 -14.32 11.63 -0.03
CA GLY A 156 -15.05 10.37 -0.23
C GLY A 156 -14.78 9.73 -1.60
N TYR A 157 -14.77 10.54 -2.66
CA TYR A 157 -14.45 10.08 -4.02
C TYR A 157 -13.05 9.47 -4.12
N PHE A 158 -12.02 10.15 -3.61
CA PHE A 158 -10.66 9.60 -3.63
C PHE A 158 -10.49 8.42 -2.68
N ALA A 159 -11.14 8.44 -1.51
CA ALA A 159 -11.10 7.33 -0.57
C ALA A 159 -11.68 6.04 -1.20
N ASN A 160 -12.81 6.14 -1.89
CA ASN A 160 -13.40 5.02 -2.63
C ASN A 160 -12.46 4.54 -3.74
N MET A 161 -11.95 5.47 -4.55
CA MET A 161 -11.06 5.14 -5.67
C MET A 161 -9.76 4.45 -5.22
N THR A 162 -9.11 4.98 -4.18
CA THR A 162 -7.91 4.38 -3.58
C THR A 162 -8.21 3.03 -2.95
N SER A 163 -9.36 2.86 -2.31
CA SER A 163 -9.76 1.57 -1.75
C SER A 163 -9.86 0.49 -2.83
N ILE A 164 -10.49 0.80 -3.97
CA ILE A 164 -10.62 -0.15 -5.08
C ILE A 164 -9.27 -0.39 -5.77
N ALA A 165 -8.46 0.65 -6.00
CA ALA A 165 -7.11 0.47 -6.53
C ALA A 165 -6.23 -0.40 -5.61
N GLY A 166 -6.40 -0.27 -4.29
CA GLY A 166 -5.80 -1.13 -3.29
C GLY A 166 -6.28 -2.58 -3.42
N MET A 167 -7.58 -2.81 -3.57
CA MET A 167 -8.14 -4.16 -3.77
C MET A 167 -7.64 -4.82 -5.06
N VAL A 168 -7.53 -4.07 -6.16
CA VAL A 168 -6.90 -4.55 -7.40
C VAL A 168 -5.45 -4.96 -7.15
N THR A 169 -4.70 -4.16 -6.40
CA THR A 169 -3.30 -4.46 -6.05
C THR A 169 -3.21 -5.77 -5.25
N TRP A 170 -4.06 -5.97 -4.24
CA TRP A 170 -4.12 -7.21 -3.46
C TRP A 170 -4.54 -8.41 -4.29
N PHE A 171 -5.50 -8.24 -5.20
CA PHE A 171 -5.89 -9.26 -6.17
C PHE A 171 -4.69 -9.70 -7.02
N CYS A 172 -3.95 -8.75 -7.59
CA CYS A 172 -2.74 -9.03 -8.38
C CYS A 172 -1.67 -9.74 -7.56
N ILE A 173 -1.42 -9.31 -6.31
CA ILE A 173 -0.48 -9.96 -5.40
C ILE A 173 -0.89 -11.42 -5.16
N GLY A 174 -2.18 -11.67 -4.92
CA GLY A 174 -2.71 -13.03 -4.75
C GLY A 174 -2.50 -13.91 -5.99
N VAL A 175 -2.82 -13.40 -7.18
CA VAL A 175 -2.61 -14.12 -8.46
C VAL A 175 -1.13 -14.40 -8.71
N MET A 176 -0.26 -13.41 -8.51
CA MET A 176 1.19 -13.57 -8.64
C MET A 176 1.74 -14.61 -7.65
N TYR A 177 1.24 -14.60 -6.41
CA TYR A 177 1.63 -15.58 -5.41
C TYR A 177 1.22 -17.00 -5.79
N ILE A 178 -0.01 -17.21 -6.30
CA ILE A 178 -0.46 -18.53 -6.76
C ILE A 178 0.42 -19.03 -7.91
N ARG A 179 0.76 -18.15 -8.87
CA ARG A 179 1.68 -18.49 -9.96
C ARG A 179 3.07 -18.84 -9.44
N PHE A 180 3.62 -18.05 -8.52
CA PHE A 180 4.91 -18.30 -7.87
C PHE A 180 4.93 -19.65 -7.12
N HIS A 181 3.89 -19.92 -6.32
CA HIS A 181 3.75 -21.18 -5.60
C HIS A 181 3.69 -22.38 -6.56
N THR A 182 2.97 -22.22 -7.68
CA THR A 182 2.87 -23.26 -8.72
C THR A 182 4.21 -23.47 -9.43
N ALA A 183 4.93 -22.40 -9.76
CA ALA A 183 6.25 -22.47 -10.39
C ALA A 183 7.27 -23.22 -9.52
N MET A 184 7.35 -22.92 -8.21
CA MET A 184 8.21 -23.67 -7.29
C MET A 184 7.85 -25.17 -7.26
N LYS A 185 6.56 -25.50 -7.28
CA LYS A 185 6.10 -26.90 -7.28
C LYS A 185 6.47 -27.62 -8.57
N VAL A 186 6.31 -26.98 -9.72
CA VAL A 186 6.65 -27.56 -11.04
C VAL A 186 8.16 -27.75 -11.19
N GLN A 187 8.96 -26.82 -10.66
CA GLN A 187 10.43 -26.88 -10.71
C GLN A 187 11.04 -27.69 -9.56
N GLY A 188 10.23 -28.36 -8.73
CA GLY A 188 10.71 -29.24 -7.64
C GLY A 188 11.40 -28.52 -6.48
N MET A 189 11.27 -27.20 -6.35
CA MET A 189 11.89 -26.46 -5.24
C MET A 189 11.04 -26.51 -3.98
N SER A 190 11.67 -26.90 -2.86
CA SER A 190 11.02 -26.85 -1.56
C SER A 190 10.77 -25.41 -1.12
N ARG A 191 9.64 -25.20 -0.47
CA ARG A 191 9.26 -23.93 0.17
C ARG A 191 10.13 -23.58 1.39
N ASP A 192 10.92 -24.54 1.88
CA ASP A 192 11.81 -24.34 3.03
C ASP A 192 13.03 -23.48 2.69
N VAL A 193 13.30 -23.26 1.39
CA VAL A 193 14.30 -22.30 0.92
C VAL A 193 13.86 -20.85 1.16
N LEU A 194 12.56 -20.61 1.34
CA LEU A 194 12.01 -19.27 1.53
C LEU A 194 12.28 -18.76 2.96
N PRO A 195 12.72 -17.49 3.12
CA PRO A 195 12.92 -16.90 4.44
C PRO A 195 11.64 -16.80 5.29
N TYR A 196 10.47 -16.82 4.65
CA TYR A 196 9.19 -16.82 5.33
C TYR A 196 8.19 -17.74 4.64
N ARG A 197 7.53 -18.57 5.45
CA ARG A 197 6.47 -19.48 5.02
C ARG A 197 5.20 -19.16 5.79
N ALA A 198 4.20 -18.64 5.08
CA ALA A 198 2.86 -18.51 5.64
C ALA A 198 2.20 -19.88 5.80
N TRP A 199 1.41 -20.03 6.86
CA TRP A 199 0.58 -21.20 7.10
C TRP A 199 -0.56 -21.25 6.07
N LEU A 200 -1.12 -22.44 5.81
CA LEU A 200 -2.29 -22.66 4.93
C LEU A 200 -2.13 -22.24 3.46
N GLN A 201 -0.91 -22.19 2.95
CA GLN A 201 -0.66 -21.94 1.53
C GLN A 201 -0.74 -23.24 0.72
N PRO A 202 -1.41 -23.28 -0.45
CA PRO A 202 -1.84 -22.12 -1.25
C PRO A 202 -3.27 -21.59 -0.98
N PHE A 203 -4.01 -22.15 -0.01
CA PHE A 203 -5.39 -21.74 0.27
C PHE A 203 -5.50 -20.24 0.58
N CYS A 204 -4.60 -19.68 1.38
CA CYS A 204 -4.58 -18.23 1.64
C CYS A 204 -4.41 -17.37 0.38
N GLY A 205 -3.65 -17.86 -0.61
CA GLY A 205 -3.51 -17.19 -1.91
C GLY A 205 -4.85 -17.13 -2.66
N TRP A 206 -5.54 -18.26 -2.76
CA TRP A 206 -6.88 -18.33 -3.37
C TRP A 206 -7.92 -17.53 -2.61
N TRP A 207 -7.91 -17.59 -1.28
CA TRP A 207 -8.76 -16.77 -0.42
C TRP A 207 -8.58 -15.28 -0.72
N THR A 208 -7.33 -14.81 -0.76
CA THR A 208 -7.03 -13.40 -1.08
C THR A 208 -7.62 -13.00 -2.43
N VAL A 209 -7.43 -13.82 -3.47
CA VAL A 209 -7.98 -13.56 -4.81
C VAL A 209 -9.51 -13.53 -4.80
N CYS A 210 -10.15 -14.54 -4.22
CA CYS A 210 -11.62 -14.63 -4.20
C CYS A 210 -12.25 -13.49 -3.38
N THR A 211 -11.73 -13.22 -2.18
CA THR A 211 -12.28 -12.18 -1.31
C THR A 211 -12.08 -10.79 -1.91
N THR A 212 -10.89 -10.47 -2.42
CA THR A 212 -10.65 -9.15 -3.05
C THR A 212 -11.52 -8.96 -4.29
N PHE A 213 -11.72 -10.02 -5.09
CA PHE A 213 -12.63 -9.98 -6.23
C PHE A 213 -14.07 -9.71 -5.83
N ILE A 214 -14.59 -10.44 -4.84
CA ILE A 214 -15.96 -10.23 -4.31
C ILE A 214 -16.10 -8.80 -3.77
N VAL A 215 -15.14 -8.32 -2.98
CA VAL A 215 -15.19 -6.95 -2.42
C VAL A 215 -15.21 -5.90 -3.52
N MET A 216 -14.41 -6.06 -4.58
CA MET A 216 -14.43 -5.13 -5.71
C MET A 216 -15.78 -5.09 -6.42
N LEU A 217 -16.46 -6.23 -6.58
CA LEU A 217 -17.79 -6.28 -7.20
C LEU A 217 -18.85 -5.59 -6.33
N PHE A 218 -18.83 -5.83 -5.03
CA PHE A 218 -19.85 -5.33 -4.09
C PHE A 218 -19.55 -3.96 -3.47
N SER A 219 -18.38 -3.37 -3.70
CA SER A 219 -17.99 -2.08 -3.08
C SER A 219 -18.99 -0.95 -3.35
N GLY A 220 -19.52 -0.86 -4.58
CA GLY A 220 -20.52 0.12 -4.98
C GLY A 220 -21.96 -0.39 -4.95
N TRP A 221 -22.24 -1.51 -4.28
CA TRP A 221 -23.56 -2.16 -4.27
C TRP A 221 -24.74 -1.21 -3.98
N PRO A 222 -24.66 -0.26 -3.02
CA PRO A 222 -25.78 0.63 -2.71
C PRO A 222 -26.30 1.44 -3.90
N ILE A 223 -25.46 1.70 -4.91
CA ILE A 223 -25.81 2.48 -6.11
C ILE A 223 -26.87 1.76 -6.97
N PHE A 224 -26.91 0.43 -6.90
CA PHE A 224 -27.86 -0.39 -7.65
C PHE A 224 -29.21 -0.55 -6.93
N LEU A 225 -29.34 -0.04 -5.69
CA LEU A 225 -30.61 -0.03 -4.99
C LEU A 225 -31.52 1.06 -5.56
N LYS A 226 -32.82 0.75 -5.69
CA LYS A 226 -33.83 1.67 -6.25
C LYS A 226 -33.81 3.01 -5.51
N GLY A 227 -33.56 4.09 -6.25
CA GLY A 227 -33.52 5.46 -5.71
C GLY A 227 -32.16 5.96 -5.23
N ASN A 228 -31.10 5.14 -5.26
CA ASN A 228 -29.76 5.49 -4.76
C ASN A 228 -28.71 5.70 -5.88
N TRP A 229 -29.15 5.99 -7.10
CA TRP A 229 -28.22 6.18 -8.22
C TRP A 229 -27.36 7.44 -8.02
N SER A 230 -26.04 7.25 -7.98
CA SER A 230 -25.05 8.31 -7.93
C SER A 230 -23.97 8.04 -8.97
N THR A 231 -23.95 8.87 -10.02
CA THR A 231 -22.95 8.75 -11.09
C THR A 231 -21.52 8.92 -10.55
N SER A 232 -21.32 9.83 -9.58
CA SER A 232 -20.02 10.06 -8.97
C SER A 232 -19.52 8.83 -8.19
N ASP A 233 -20.40 8.19 -7.41
CA ASP A 233 -20.03 7.01 -6.65
C ASP A 233 -19.80 5.80 -7.57
N PHE A 234 -20.57 5.70 -8.67
CA PHE A 234 -20.36 4.66 -9.68
C PHE A 234 -18.99 4.79 -10.34
N ILE A 235 -18.66 6.00 -10.78
CA ILE A 235 -17.37 6.31 -11.40
C ILE A 235 -16.23 6.00 -10.42
N THR A 236 -16.31 6.50 -9.19
CA THR A 236 -15.22 6.37 -8.22
C THR A 236 -15.02 4.95 -7.71
N ASN A 237 -16.07 4.13 -7.61
CA ASN A 237 -15.97 2.73 -7.21
C ASN A 237 -15.60 1.79 -8.37
N TYR A 238 -16.13 2.02 -9.58
CA TYR A 238 -16.01 1.02 -10.65
C TYR A 238 -15.01 1.35 -11.74
N ILE A 239 -14.64 2.62 -12.00
CA ILE A 239 -13.64 2.95 -13.05
C ILE A 239 -12.23 2.40 -12.80
N PRO A 240 -11.71 2.29 -11.57
CA PRO A 240 -10.37 1.76 -11.36
C PRO A 240 -10.17 0.34 -11.92
N ILE A 241 -11.24 -0.46 -11.96
CA ILE A 241 -11.23 -1.85 -12.45
C ILE A 241 -10.96 -1.93 -13.98
N PRO A 242 -11.80 -1.38 -14.87
CA PRO A 242 -11.54 -1.35 -16.30
C PRO A 242 -10.29 -0.55 -16.63
N PHE A 243 -9.97 0.50 -15.87
CA PHE A 243 -8.72 1.25 -16.05
C PHE A 243 -7.50 0.35 -15.87
N PHE A 244 -7.46 -0.47 -14.81
CA PHE A 244 -6.42 -1.46 -14.61
C PHE A 244 -6.38 -2.50 -15.75
N ILE A 245 -7.54 -3.02 -16.16
CA ILE A 245 -7.62 -4.02 -17.25
C ILE A 245 -7.05 -3.43 -18.56
N ILE A 246 -7.40 -2.19 -18.90
CA ILE A 246 -6.89 -1.51 -20.09
C ILE A 246 -5.37 -1.33 -20.01
N LEU A 247 -4.83 -0.88 -18.87
CA LEU A 247 -3.38 -0.74 -18.70
C LEU A 247 -2.65 -2.07 -18.79
N TYR A 248 -3.21 -3.11 -18.17
CA TYR A 248 -2.65 -4.45 -18.19
C TYR A 248 -2.65 -5.05 -19.61
N LEU A 249 -3.79 -5.01 -20.30
CA LEU A 249 -3.92 -5.51 -21.67
C LEU A 249 -3.13 -4.66 -22.66
N GLY A 250 -3.05 -3.35 -22.46
CA GLY A 250 -2.23 -2.45 -23.25
C GLY A 250 -0.74 -2.80 -23.12
N ASN A 251 -0.26 -3.01 -21.89
CA ASN A 251 1.10 -3.47 -21.66
C ASN A 251 1.35 -4.87 -22.24
N TRP A 252 0.41 -5.79 -22.07
CA TRP A 252 0.49 -7.13 -22.64
C TRP A 252 0.58 -7.09 -24.17
N TYR A 253 -0.25 -6.30 -24.84
CA TYR A 253 -0.21 -6.13 -26.29
C TYR A 253 1.11 -5.52 -26.77
N TYR A 254 1.60 -4.49 -26.08
CA TYR A 254 2.87 -3.84 -26.40
C TYR A 254 4.07 -4.78 -26.23
N ASN A 255 4.08 -5.59 -25.17
CA ASN A 255 5.18 -6.51 -24.84
C ASN A 255 4.94 -7.96 -25.28
N ARG A 256 3.93 -8.23 -26.10
CA ARG A 256 3.55 -9.61 -26.50
C ARG A 256 4.70 -10.39 -27.14
N ASN A 257 5.58 -9.70 -27.87
CA ASN A 257 6.72 -10.28 -28.56
C ASN A 257 7.98 -10.38 -27.68
N ASN A 258 7.97 -9.78 -26.48
CA ASN A 258 9.11 -9.68 -25.56
C ASN A 258 8.91 -10.50 -24.28
N GLY A 259 8.05 -11.54 -24.31
CA GLY A 259 7.85 -12.42 -23.16
C GLY A 259 6.90 -11.88 -22.09
N ALA A 260 5.85 -11.13 -22.47
CA ALA A 260 4.83 -10.61 -21.55
C ALA A 260 4.23 -11.67 -20.60
N HIS A 261 4.18 -12.95 -21.02
CA HIS A 261 3.82 -14.07 -20.18
C HIS A 261 4.84 -15.20 -20.27
N VAL A 262 5.64 -15.34 -19.22
CA VAL A 262 6.54 -16.47 -19.03
C VAL A 262 5.73 -17.70 -18.61
N PRO A 263 5.89 -18.85 -19.31
CA PRO A 263 5.31 -20.12 -18.88
C PRO A 263 5.71 -20.47 -17.45
N ILE A 264 4.83 -21.12 -16.69
CA ILE A 264 5.07 -21.42 -15.26
C ILE A 264 6.37 -22.24 -15.06
N SER A 265 6.68 -23.13 -16.01
CA SER A 265 7.91 -23.94 -16.01
C SER A 265 9.19 -23.11 -16.16
N GLU A 266 9.13 -21.97 -16.84
CA GLU A 266 10.28 -21.13 -17.20
C GLU A 266 10.44 -19.91 -16.30
N VAL A 267 9.58 -19.76 -15.28
CA VAL A 267 9.69 -18.67 -14.31
C VAL A 267 11.06 -18.75 -13.63
N ASP A 268 11.83 -17.67 -13.72
CA ASP A 268 13.12 -17.56 -13.05
C ASP A 268 12.93 -17.39 -11.54
N LEU A 269 13.46 -18.35 -10.77
CA LEU A 269 13.37 -18.39 -9.32
C LEU A 269 14.74 -18.33 -8.62
N THR A 270 15.84 -18.28 -9.38
CA THR A 270 17.21 -18.42 -8.84
C THR A 270 18.12 -17.23 -9.14
N THR A 271 17.90 -16.47 -10.22
CA THR A 271 18.75 -15.33 -10.56
C THR A 271 18.72 -14.26 -9.47
N GLY A 272 19.90 -13.77 -9.08
CA GLY A 272 20.07 -12.76 -8.03
C GLY A 272 19.89 -13.27 -6.59
N LEU A 273 19.38 -14.50 -6.39
CA LEU A 273 19.21 -15.08 -5.04
C LEU A 273 20.57 -15.26 -4.35
N ARG A 274 21.58 -15.70 -5.09
CA ARG A 274 22.94 -15.93 -4.57
C ARG A 274 23.58 -14.65 -4.03
N GLU A 275 23.49 -13.55 -4.77
CA GLU A 275 24.00 -12.24 -4.34
C GLU A 275 23.33 -11.75 -3.05
N ILE A 276 22.02 -12.01 -2.89
CA ILE A 276 21.27 -11.63 -1.69
C ILE A 276 21.68 -12.48 -0.48
N ILE A 277 21.94 -13.78 -0.69
CA ILE A 277 22.41 -14.70 0.37
C ILE A 277 23.83 -14.32 0.81
N GLU A 278 24.73 -14.06 -0.15
CA GLU A 278 26.12 -13.70 0.13
C GLU A 278 26.25 -12.31 0.79
N ALA A 279 25.31 -11.41 0.54
CA ALA A 279 25.24 -10.10 1.18
C ALA A 279 24.59 -10.11 2.58
N GLU A 280 24.18 -11.28 3.09
CA GLU A 280 23.51 -11.40 4.39
C GLU A 280 24.53 -11.30 5.53
N GLU A 281 24.48 -10.20 6.30
CA GLU A 281 25.39 -10.00 7.44
C GLU A 281 24.88 -10.76 8.69
N PRO A 282 25.76 -11.30 9.54
CA PRO A 282 25.35 -11.85 10.83
C PRO A 282 24.78 -10.73 11.74
N GLU A 283 23.63 -10.98 12.38
CA GLU A 283 23.04 -10.01 13.31
C GLU A 283 23.79 -9.96 14.64
N GLU A 284 24.07 -8.76 15.12
CA GLU A 284 24.42 -8.52 16.52
C GLU A 284 23.16 -8.73 17.37
N LYS A 285 23.11 -9.84 18.11
CA LYS A 285 22.01 -10.11 19.05
C LYS A 285 22.07 -9.10 20.20
N PRO A 286 20.96 -8.42 20.56
CA PRO A 286 20.95 -7.52 21.70
C PRO A 286 21.21 -8.30 22.99
N THR A 287 22.32 -8.00 23.66
CA THR A 287 22.75 -8.67 24.90
C THR A 287 21.99 -8.14 26.12
N THR A 288 21.58 -6.86 26.10
CA THR A 288 20.91 -6.16 27.21
C THR A 288 19.39 -6.39 27.25
N ILE A 289 18.79 -6.44 28.45
CA ILE A 289 17.33 -6.60 28.64
C ILE A 289 16.55 -5.46 27.97
N SER A 290 16.99 -4.20 28.14
CA SER A 290 16.42 -3.04 27.45
C SER A 290 16.52 -3.16 25.93
N GLY A 291 17.64 -3.70 25.43
CA GLY A 291 17.83 -4.00 24.01
C GLY A 291 16.90 -5.09 23.48
N LYS A 292 16.56 -6.09 24.31
CA LYS A 292 15.59 -7.15 23.96
C LYS A 292 14.16 -6.61 23.93
N VAL A 293 13.79 -5.77 24.90
CA VAL A 293 12.47 -5.09 24.93
C VAL A 293 12.36 -4.14 23.74
N TRP A 294 13.39 -3.33 23.48
CA TRP A 294 13.40 -2.44 22.32
C TRP A 294 13.38 -3.22 21.01
N ALA A 295 14.14 -4.30 20.86
CA ALA A 295 14.10 -5.14 19.66
C ALA A 295 12.79 -5.91 19.49
N PHE A 296 12.03 -6.13 20.56
CA PHE A 296 10.67 -6.67 20.49
C PHE A 296 9.68 -5.59 20.03
N ILE A 297 9.81 -4.37 20.57
CA ILE A 297 8.95 -3.22 20.28
C ILE A 297 9.24 -2.60 18.91
N SER A 298 10.49 -2.57 18.45
CA SER A 298 11.01 -1.96 17.20
C SER A 298 11.03 -2.95 16.05
#